data_AF-B7Q1H1-F1
#
_entry.id   AF-B7Q1H1-F1
#
_cell.length_a   1.000
_cell.length_b   1.000
_cell.length_c   1.000
_cell.angle_alpha   90.00
_cell.angle_beta   90.00
_cell.angle_gamma   90.00
#
_symmetry.space_group_name_H-M   'P 1'
#
loop_
_entity.id
_entity.type
_entity.pdbx_description
1 polymer ?
#
loop_
_entity_poly.entity_id
_entity_poly.type
_entity_poly.pdbx_seq_one_letter_code
_entity_poly.pdbx_strand_id
1 'polypeptide(L)'
;MKEVVNKCNETLQNPELVPDCNHTMGGVDKNDQNLFYYRSPHQQKVFYKNIFRHLVDMAVLHAFILLKKESGGKDAHLDFRMSLVEALTAENVQPGS
;
A
#
# COMPACT_ATOMS: atom_id res chain seq x y z
N MET A 1 21.27 16.13 21.00
CA MET A 1 21.90 15.07 20.18
C MET A 1 21.46 13.74 20.75
N LYS A 2 21.12 12.77 19.90
CA LYS A 2 20.75 11.42 20.36
C LYS A 2 21.88 10.45 20.04
N GLU A 3 22.27 9.65 21.02
CA GLU A 3 23.20 8.54 20.80
C GLU A 3 22.44 7.41 20.11
N VAL A 4 22.95 6.98 18.95
CA VAL A 4 22.39 5.88 18.17
C VAL A 4 23.50 4.86 17.94
N VAL A 5 23.25 3.62 18.29
CA VAL A 5 24.19 2.52 18.07
C VAL A 5 23.99 1.97 16.65
N ASN A 6 25.06 1.97 15.84
CA ASN A 6 25.03 1.38 14.50
C ASN A 6 25.09 -0.16 14.58
N LYS A 7 24.79 -0.85 13.47
CA LYS A 7 24.94 -2.30 13.25
C LYS A 7 26.34 -2.84 13.59
N CYS A 8 27.36 -1.99 13.64
CA CYS A 8 28.73 -2.31 14.04
C CYS A 8 29.02 -2.10 15.54
N ASN A 9 28.01 -1.86 16.39
CA ASN A 9 28.13 -1.52 17.82
C ASN A 9 28.87 -0.21 18.13
N GLU A 10 28.93 0.71 17.17
CA GLU A 10 29.51 2.03 17.35
C GLU A 10 28.43 3.03 17.78
N THR A 11 28.68 3.77 18.86
CA THR A 11 27.83 4.88 19.31
C THR A 11 28.09 6.12 18.46
N LEU A 12 27.13 6.46 17.60
CA LEU A 12 27.16 7.64 16.76
C LEU A 12 26.34 8.75 17.43
N GLN A 13 26.91 9.95 17.54
CA GLN A 13 26.15 11.14 17.91
C GLN A 13 25.45 11.69 16.67
N ASN A 14 24.15 11.46 16.59
CA ASN A 14 23.35 11.96 15.49
C ASN A 14 22.65 13.26 15.91
N PRO A 15 22.65 14.32 15.08
CA PRO A 15 21.76 15.44 15.29
C PRO A 15 20.31 14.95 15.37
N GLU A 16 19.52 15.55 16.28
CA GLU A 16 18.13 15.16 16.54
C GLU A 16 17.24 15.15 15.29
N LEU A 17 17.59 15.98 14.31
CA LEU A 17 16.93 16.06 13.01
C LEU A 17 16.96 14.74 12.22
N VAL A 18 18.02 13.93 12.34
CA VAL A 18 18.20 12.74 11.50
C VAL A 18 17.24 11.61 11.88
N PRO A 19 17.06 11.25 13.16
CA PRO A 19 16.01 10.31 13.57
C PRO A 19 14.60 10.73 13.16
N ASP A 20 14.25 12.00 13.30
CA ASP A 20 12.89 12.50 13.00
C ASP A 20 12.62 12.51 11.49
N CYS A 21 13.63 12.87 10.70
CA CYS A 21 13.60 12.75 9.24
C CYS A 21 13.43 11.28 8.82
N ASN A 22 14.24 10.37 9.35
CA ASN A 22 14.15 8.94 9.03
C ASN A 22 12.80 8.31 9.41
N HIS A 23 12.16 8.79 10.47
CA HIS A 23 10.83 8.32 10.85
C HIS A 23 9.74 8.70 9.83
N THR A 24 9.85 9.88 9.23
CA THR A 24 8.83 10.45 8.35
C THR A 24 9.04 10.12 6.87
N MET A 25 10.28 9.87 6.44
CA MET A 25 10.61 9.66 5.02
C MET A 25 10.04 8.37 4.39
N GLY A 26 9.77 7.33 5.19
CA GLY A 26 9.40 6.00 4.66
C GLY A 26 7.95 5.85 4.16
N GLY A 27 7.16 6.93 4.09
CA GLY A 27 5.75 6.84 3.68
C GLY A 27 5.57 6.39 2.23
N VAL A 28 6.36 6.95 1.32
CA VAL A 28 6.29 6.65 -0.13
C VAL A 28 6.77 5.22 -0.39
N ASP A 29 7.92 4.84 0.15
CA ASP A 29 8.47 3.48 -0.03
C ASP A 29 7.50 2.40 0.46
N LYS A 30 6.82 2.64 1.60
CA LYS A 30 5.80 1.72 2.13
C LYS A 30 4.59 1.61 1.20
N ASN A 31 4.14 2.74 0.64
CA ASN A 31 3.06 2.73 -0.35
C ASN A 31 3.46 1.94 -1.60
N ASP A 32 4.65 2.19 -2.13
CA ASP A 32 5.18 1.50 -3.30
C ASP A 32 5.33 0.00 -3.04
N GLN A 33 5.80 -0.37 -1.84
CA GLN A 33 5.88 -1.75 -1.40
C GLN A 33 4.50 -2.41 -1.33
N ASN A 34 3.51 -1.74 -0.74
CA ASN A 34 2.13 -2.24 -0.65
C ASN A 34 1.48 -2.43 -2.03
N LEU A 35 1.71 -1.49 -2.96
CA LEU A 35 1.26 -1.60 -4.33
C LEU A 35 1.94 -2.75 -5.07
N PHE A 36 3.24 -2.95 -4.83
CA PHE A 36 3.99 -4.05 -5.44
C PHE A 36 3.46 -5.42 -5.01
N TYR A 37 3.12 -5.60 -3.71
CA TYR A 37 2.61 -6.88 -3.20
C TYR A 37 1.29 -7.33 -3.85
N TYR A 38 0.42 -6.39 -4.21
CA TYR A 38 -0.89 -6.69 -4.79
C TYR A 38 -1.05 -6.16 -6.22
N ARG A 39 0.09 -5.98 -6.92
CA ARG A 39 0.10 -5.51 -8.30
C ARG A 39 -0.55 -6.54 -9.21
N SER A 40 -1.46 -6.08 -10.05
CA SER A 40 -2.12 -6.95 -11.04
C SER A 40 -1.10 -7.42 -12.10
N PRO A 41 -0.82 -8.73 -12.25
CA PRO A 41 0.22 -9.23 -13.14
C PRO A 41 -0.22 -9.10 -14.61
N HIS A 42 0.42 -8.20 -15.36
CA HIS A 42 0.14 -8.02 -16.79
C HIS A 42 1.38 -7.61 -17.56
N GLN A 43 1.53 -8.17 -18.76
CA GLN A 43 2.50 -7.70 -19.75
C GLN A 43 1.75 -6.83 -20.78
N GLN A 44 1.75 -5.51 -20.59
CA GLN A 44 1.04 -4.59 -21.48
C GLN A 44 2.01 -3.80 -22.36
N LYS A 45 1.76 -3.82 -23.67
CA LYS A 45 2.52 -3.05 -24.67
C LYS A 45 2.08 -1.59 -24.77
N VAL A 46 0.97 -1.22 -24.13
CA VAL A 46 0.30 0.07 -24.31
C VAL A 46 0.35 0.87 -23.00
N PHE A 47 1.10 1.97 -23.01
CA PHE A 47 1.47 2.74 -21.83
C PHE A 47 0.27 3.30 -21.03
N TYR A 48 -0.77 3.84 -21.69
CA TYR A 48 -1.91 4.43 -20.97
C TYR A 48 -2.66 3.39 -20.12
N LYS A 49 -2.69 2.12 -20.55
CA LYS A 49 -3.33 1.03 -19.80
C LYS A 49 -2.56 0.73 -18.51
N ASN A 50 -1.24 0.90 -18.51
CA ASN A 50 -0.41 0.78 -17.31
C ASN A 50 -0.75 1.88 -16.29
N ILE A 51 -0.89 3.14 -16.74
CA ILE A 51 -1.29 4.25 -15.86
C ILE A 51 -2.67 3.97 -15.28
N PHE A 52 -3.65 3.61 -16.11
CA PHE A 52 -5.00 3.32 -15.65
C PHE A 52 -5.02 2.20 -14.60
N ARG A 53 -4.32 1.09 -14.84
CA ARG A 53 -4.28 -0.02 -13.87
C ARG A 53 -3.59 0.40 -12.57
N HIS A 54 -2.53 1.18 -12.65
CA HIS A 54 -1.86 1.72 -11.46
C HIS A 54 -2.78 2.63 -10.63
N LEU A 55 -3.57 3.48 -11.30
CA LEU A 55 -4.59 4.30 -10.63
C LEU A 55 -5.63 3.43 -9.91
N VAL A 56 -6.07 2.33 -10.53
CA VAL A 56 -6.99 1.37 -9.90
C VAL A 56 -6.35 0.71 -8.69
N ASP A 57 -5.10 0.22 -8.80
CA ASP A 57 -4.40 -0.41 -7.68
C ASP A 57 -4.20 0.57 -6.50
N MET A 58 -3.90 1.84 -6.79
CA MET A 58 -3.85 2.91 -5.77
C MET A 58 -5.20 3.19 -5.12
N ALA A 59 -6.28 3.27 -5.91
CA ALA A 59 -7.62 3.51 -5.38
C ALA A 59 -8.05 2.38 -4.43
N VAL A 60 -7.79 1.12 -4.78
CA VAL A 60 -8.08 -0.04 -3.94
C VAL A 60 -7.28 0.02 -2.63
N LEU A 61 -5.99 0.31 -2.70
CA LEU A 61 -5.15 0.43 -1.50
C LEU A 61 -5.62 1.57 -0.58
N HIS A 62 -5.94 2.74 -1.14
CA HIS A 62 -6.44 3.87 -0.35
C HIS A 62 -7.81 3.61 0.27
N ALA A 63 -8.72 2.95 -0.44
CA ALA A 63 -10.00 2.52 0.10
C ALA A 63 -9.81 1.55 1.29
N PHE A 64 -8.88 0.60 1.16
CA PHE A 64 -8.52 -0.29 2.26
C PHE A 64 -7.94 0.46 3.46
N ILE A 65 -7.06 1.45 3.25
CA ILE A 65 -6.50 2.27 4.34
C ILE A 65 -7.61 3.02 5.08
N LEU A 66 -8.59 3.58 4.35
CA LEU A 66 -9.75 4.26 4.97
C LEU A 66 -10.58 3.27 5.80
N LEU A 67 -10.95 2.12 5.22
CA LEU A 67 -11.67 1.07 5.95
C LEU A 67 -10.92 0.65 7.21
N LYS A 68 -9.62 0.42 7.09
CA LYS A 68 -8.77 0.02 8.22
C LYS A 68 -8.75 1.06 9.34
N LYS A 69 -8.83 2.34 8.98
CA LYS A 69 -8.88 3.46 9.93
C LYS A 69 -10.19 3.47 10.71
N GLU A 70 -11.30 3.20 10.05
CA GLU A 70 -12.64 3.14 10.66
C GLU A 70 -12.86 1.86 11.48
N SER A 71 -12.43 0.69 10.97
CA SER A 71 -12.62 -0.62 11.60
C SER A 71 -11.65 -0.90 12.77
N GLY A 72 -10.67 -0.02 13.02
CA GLY A 72 -9.66 -0.21 14.05
C GLY A 72 -8.61 -1.29 13.71
N GLY A 73 -8.35 -1.54 12.42
CA GLY A 73 -7.18 -2.30 12.01
C GLY A 73 -7.31 -3.81 11.85
N LYS A 74 -8.52 -4.38 11.94
CA LYS A 74 -8.72 -5.84 12.02
C LYS A 74 -8.64 -6.59 10.69
N ASP A 75 -8.95 -5.91 9.59
CA ASP A 75 -9.13 -6.57 8.29
C ASP A 75 -7.80 -6.72 7.53
N ALA A 76 -7.58 -7.89 6.92
CA ALA A 76 -6.47 -8.11 6.01
C ALA A 76 -6.78 -7.53 4.62
N HIS A 77 -5.75 -7.01 3.93
CA HIS A 77 -5.93 -6.40 2.61
C HIS A 77 -6.44 -7.40 1.56
N LEU A 78 -6.03 -8.67 1.67
CA LEU A 78 -6.50 -9.73 0.77
C LEU A 78 -8.01 -9.96 0.92
N ASP A 79 -8.51 -10.05 2.15
CA ASP A 79 -9.93 -10.29 2.43
C ASP A 79 -10.79 -9.14 1.91
N PHE A 80 -10.33 -7.90 2.12
CA PHE A 80 -10.97 -6.71 1.55
C PHE A 80 -11.06 -6.80 0.02
N ARG A 81 -9.97 -7.20 -0.67
CA ARG A 81 -9.96 -7.31 -2.13
C ARG A 81 -10.89 -8.43 -2.63
N MET A 82 -10.95 -9.56 -1.94
CA MET A 82 -11.88 -10.64 -2.29
C MET A 82 -13.32 -10.17 -2.18
N SER A 83 -13.69 -9.55 -1.05
CA SER A 83 -15.03 -8.98 -0.86
C SER A 83 -15.37 -7.91 -1.90
N LEU A 84 -14.40 -7.05 -2.25
CA LEU A 84 -14.57 -6.05 -3.31
C LEU A 84 -14.84 -6.69 -4.67
N VAL A 85 -14.12 -7.76 -5.04
CA VAL A 85 -14.33 -8.49 -6.29
C VAL A 85 -15.70 -9.17 -6.32
N GLU A 86 -16.10 -9.78 -5.20
CA GLU A 86 -17.43 -10.41 -5.08
C GLU A 86 -18.55 -9.38 -5.24
N ALA A 87 -18.45 -8.23 -4.57
CA ALA A 87 -19.43 -7.15 -4.68
C ALA A 87 -19.54 -6.64 -6.13
N LEU A 88 -18.41 -6.37 -6.78
CA LEU A 88 -18.38 -5.86 -8.15
C LEU A 88 -18.89 -6.90 -9.17
N THR A 89 -18.62 -8.19 -8.96
CA THR A 89 -19.09 -9.23 -9.89
C THR A 89 -20.55 -9.59 -9.68
N ALA A 90 -21.06 -9.54 -8.44
CA ALA A 90 -22.47 -9.77 -8.14
C ALA A 90 -23.41 -8.78 -8.84
N GLU A 91 -23.02 -7.51 -8.97
CA GLU A 91 -23.80 -6.50 -9.71
C GLU A 91 -23.88 -6.78 -11.22
N ASN A 92 -22.91 -7.52 -11.78
CA ASN A 92 -22.80 -7.77 -13.22
C ASN A 92 -23.39 -9.12 -13.66
N VAL A 93 -23.81 -9.98 -12.72
CA VAL A 93 -24.59 -11.18 -13.04
C VAL A 93 -26.05 -10.76 -13.19
N GLN A 94 -26.43 -10.40 -14.43
CA GLN A 94 -27.83 -10.35 -14.80
C GLN A 94 -28.45 -11.74 -14.59
N PRO A 95 -29.57 -11.89 -13.85
CA PRO A 95 -30.27 -13.16 -13.76
C PRO A 95 -30.95 -13.44 -15.12
N GLY A 96 -30.27 -14.21 -15.97
CA GLY A 96 -30.83 -14.72 -17.23
C GLY A 96 -29.97 -14.44 -18.46
N SER A 97 -29.04 -15.35 -18.74
CA SER A 97 -28.59 -15.68 -20.11
C SER A 97 -28.41 -17.19 -20.19
#